data_AF-A0A672FV24-F1
#
_entry.id   AF-A0A672FV24-F1
#
_cell.length_a   1.000
_cell.length_b   1.000
_cell.length_c   1.000
_cell.angle_alpha   90.00
_cell.angle_beta   90.00
_cell.angle_gamma   90.00
#
_symmetry.space_group_name_H-M   'P 1'
#
loop_
_entity.id
_entity.type
_entity.pdbx_description
1 polymer ?
#
loop_
_entity_poly.entity_id
_entity_poly.type
_entity_poly.pdbx_seq_one_letter_code
_entity_poly.pdbx_strand_id
1 'polypeptide(L)'
;RSSFRSTRLLDSMDSPLVPAPCPVLPSCLRQALGLSITDAQIAEMESHAEDIDFAMAAEEERKLRHDVMAHVHTFAHCCPSAAPIIHLGATSCFVGDNTDLIMLRDGFDVLLPKVRLSCWTENTHAHLLKEWKSERLCILCKPPAVT
;
A
#
# COMPACT_ATOMS: atom_id res chain seq x y z
N ARG A 1 -21.95 27.63 -16.23
CA ARG A 1 -22.12 26.21 -16.64
C ARG A 1 -20.84 25.73 -17.33
N SER A 2 -19.84 25.30 -16.57
CA SER A 2 -18.74 24.49 -17.07
C SER A 2 -18.56 23.35 -16.08
N SER A 3 -19.21 22.24 -16.40
CA SER A 3 -19.07 20.97 -15.69
C SER A 3 -17.60 20.58 -15.77
N PHE A 4 -16.84 20.86 -14.70
CA PHE A 4 -15.51 20.32 -14.50
C PHE A 4 -15.67 18.81 -14.38
N ARG A 5 -15.58 18.11 -15.53
CA ARG A 5 -15.53 16.65 -15.65
C ARG A 5 -14.21 16.17 -15.04
N SER A 6 -14.08 16.22 -13.72
CA SER A 6 -12.94 15.65 -13.00
C SER A 6 -13.19 14.22 -12.53
N THR A 7 -14.41 13.69 -12.70
CA THR A 7 -14.74 12.33 -12.25
C THR A 7 -14.27 11.25 -13.21
N ARG A 8 -14.01 11.57 -14.49
CA ARG A 8 -13.68 10.56 -15.51
C ARG A 8 -12.23 10.06 -15.49
N LEU A 9 -11.35 10.70 -14.71
CA LEU A 9 -9.95 10.26 -14.53
C LEU A 9 -9.75 9.36 -13.30
N LEU A 10 -10.70 9.37 -12.36
CA LEU A 10 -10.68 8.48 -11.19
C LEU A 10 -11.32 7.13 -11.51
N ASP A 11 -12.35 7.10 -12.36
CA ASP A 11 -13.04 5.86 -12.76
C ASP A 11 -12.17 4.93 -13.64
N SER A 12 -11.07 5.43 -14.23
CA SER A 12 -10.12 4.60 -14.99
C SER A 12 -9.12 3.84 -14.12
N MET A 13 -9.10 4.08 -12.80
CA MET A 13 -8.27 3.34 -11.85
C MET A 13 -9.00 2.19 -11.16
N ASP A 14 -10.32 2.06 -11.38
CA ASP A 14 -11.16 0.95 -10.89
C ASP A 14 -11.24 -0.24 -11.87
N SER A 15 -10.30 -0.36 -12.82
CA SER A 15 -10.06 -1.69 -13.36
C SER A 15 -9.46 -2.52 -12.25
N PRO A 16 -10.00 -3.71 -11.90
CA PRO A 16 -9.26 -4.63 -11.07
C PRO A 16 -7.97 -4.86 -11.83
N LEU A 17 -6.89 -4.24 -11.36
CA LEU A 17 -5.57 -4.77 -11.54
C LEU A 17 -5.71 -6.16 -10.92
N VAL A 18 -6.13 -7.14 -11.73
CA VAL A 18 -5.85 -8.54 -11.49
C VAL A 18 -4.40 -8.49 -11.10
N PRO A 19 -4.05 -8.75 -9.81
CA PRO A 19 -2.68 -8.58 -9.39
C PRO A 19 -1.88 -9.43 -10.35
N ALA A 20 -1.11 -8.77 -11.22
CA ALA A 20 -0.17 -9.47 -12.08
C ALA A 20 0.58 -10.39 -11.12
N PRO A 21 0.58 -11.71 -11.35
CA PRO A 21 0.89 -12.68 -10.33
C PRO A 21 2.21 -12.27 -9.69
N CYS A 22 2.11 -11.82 -8.44
CA CYS A 22 3.18 -11.10 -7.80
C CYS A 22 4.34 -12.08 -7.65
N PRO A 23 5.56 -11.77 -8.14
CA PRO A 23 6.69 -12.70 -8.08
C PRO A 23 7.19 -12.97 -6.65
N VAL A 24 6.54 -12.40 -5.62
CA VAL A 24 6.94 -12.43 -4.21
C VAL A 24 6.69 -13.76 -3.50
N LEU A 25 5.83 -14.64 -4.05
CA LEU A 25 5.48 -15.91 -3.40
C LEU A 25 6.05 -17.12 -4.16
N PRO A 26 6.66 -18.11 -3.45
CA PRO A 26 7.20 -19.32 -4.06
C PRO A 26 6.17 -20.11 -4.89
N SER A 27 4.88 -19.94 -4.60
CA SER A 27 3.77 -20.54 -5.33
C SER A 27 3.67 -20.10 -6.80
N CYS A 28 3.93 -18.81 -7.07
CA CYS A 28 3.98 -18.27 -8.43
C CYS A 28 5.26 -18.73 -9.17
N LEU A 29 6.40 -18.75 -8.47
CA LEU A 29 7.69 -19.15 -9.03
C LEU A 29 7.69 -20.63 -9.46
N ARG A 30 7.01 -21.50 -8.68
CA ARG A 30 6.80 -22.91 -9.02
C ARG A 30 6.06 -23.09 -10.35
N GLN A 31 4.97 -22.36 -10.56
CA GLN A 31 4.16 -22.49 -11.77
C GLN A 31 4.85 -21.89 -13.01
N ALA A 32 5.61 -20.80 -12.84
CA ALA A 32 6.26 -20.10 -13.95
C ALA A 32 7.58 -20.76 -14.39
N LEU A 33 8.36 -21.33 -13.48
CA LEU A 33 9.72 -21.82 -13.76
C LEU A 33 9.91 -23.33 -13.58
N GLY A 34 8.88 -24.08 -13.16
CA GLY A 34 8.95 -25.55 -13.04
C GLY A 34 9.92 -26.04 -11.96
N LEU A 35 10.22 -25.20 -10.96
CA LEU A 35 11.09 -25.55 -9.84
C LEU A 35 10.41 -26.56 -8.91
N SER A 36 11.19 -27.49 -8.35
CA SER A 36 10.75 -28.51 -7.40
C SER A 36 10.48 -27.89 -6.01
N ILE A 37 9.40 -27.10 -5.90
CA ILE A 37 8.92 -26.50 -4.65
C ILE A 37 7.63 -27.24 -4.24
N THR A 38 7.62 -27.82 -3.05
CA THR A 38 6.46 -28.57 -2.56
C THR A 38 5.43 -27.65 -1.90
N ASP A 39 4.14 -27.98 -1.97
CA ASP A 39 3.09 -27.22 -1.29
C ASP A 39 3.29 -27.18 0.24
N ALA A 40 3.85 -28.23 0.82
CA ALA A 40 4.14 -28.29 2.25
C ALA A 40 5.13 -27.22 2.71
N GLN A 41 6.17 -26.94 1.91
CA GLN A 41 7.14 -25.89 2.20
C GLN A 41 6.50 -24.50 2.14
N ILE A 42 5.60 -24.28 1.18
CA ILE A 42 4.89 -23.00 1.04
C ILE A 42 3.94 -22.80 2.22
N ALA A 43 3.17 -23.83 2.58
CA ALA A 43 2.27 -23.77 3.71
C ALA A 43 3.02 -23.54 5.04
N GLU A 44 4.20 -24.14 5.22
CA GLU A 44 5.06 -23.89 6.38
C GLU A 44 5.47 -22.41 6.45
N MET A 45 5.92 -21.84 5.33
CA MET A 45 6.28 -20.41 5.26
C MET A 45 5.09 -19.48 5.52
N GLU A 46 3.91 -19.80 4.97
CA GLU A 46 2.69 -19.00 5.19
C GLU A 46 2.24 -19.04 6.66
N SER A 47 2.37 -20.20 7.33
CA SER A 47 2.00 -20.34 8.73
C SER A 47 2.89 -19.57 9.71
N HIS A 48 4.15 -19.34 9.35
CA HIS A 48 5.12 -18.60 10.16
C HIS A 48 5.40 -17.18 9.62
N ALA A 49 4.61 -16.68 8.67
CA ALA A 49 4.85 -15.38 8.05
C ALA A 49 4.83 -14.20 9.03
N GLU A 50 4.05 -14.31 10.12
CA GLU A 50 3.95 -13.30 11.18
C GLU A 50 4.83 -13.62 12.41
N ASP A 51 5.46 -14.80 12.45
CA ASP A 51 6.26 -15.27 13.58
C ASP A 51 7.74 -14.93 13.39
N ILE A 52 8.12 -13.72 13.81
CA ILE A 52 9.46 -13.15 13.59
C ILE A 52 10.23 -13.03 14.91
N ASP A 53 11.30 -13.80 15.05
CA ASP A 53 12.25 -13.66 16.17
C ASP A 53 13.26 -12.53 15.90
N PHE A 54 12.91 -11.32 16.35
CA PHE A 54 13.79 -10.15 16.24
C PHE A 54 15.09 -10.27 17.05
N ALA A 55 15.12 -11.07 18.11
CA ALA A 55 16.32 -11.23 18.94
C ALA A 55 17.37 -12.07 18.21
N MET A 56 16.93 -13.18 17.60
CA MET A 56 17.79 -14.00 16.74
C MET A 56 18.26 -13.19 15.52
N ALA A 57 17.35 -12.44 14.88
CA ALA A 57 17.70 -11.62 13.71
C ALA A 57 18.79 -10.59 14.03
N ALA A 58 18.71 -9.91 15.17
CA ALA A 58 19.72 -8.94 15.59
C ALA A 58 21.08 -9.60 15.89
N GLU A 59 21.09 -10.82 16.45
CA GLU A 59 22.33 -11.55 16.69
C GLU A 59 22.99 -11.99 15.37
N GLU A 60 22.20 -12.51 14.44
CA GLU A 60 22.67 -12.92 13.11
C GLU A 60 23.11 -11.73 12.26
N GLU A 61 22.44 -10.59 12.35
CA GLU A 61 22.84 -9.36 11.68
C GLU A 61 24.20 -8.89 12.20
N ARG A 62 24.46 -8.98 13.51
CA ARG A 62 25.77 -8.64 14.08
C ARG A 62 26.88 -9.56 13.56
N LYS A 63 26.58 -10.84 13.32
CA LYS A 63 27.54 -11.83 12.80
C LYS A 63 27.81 -11.63 11.32
N LEU A 64 26.76 -11.55 10.51
CA LEU A 64 26.81 -11.52 9.05
C LEU A 64 27.02 -10.10 8.50
N ARG A 65 26.71 -9.07 9.30
CA ARG A 65 26.68 -7.65 8.92
C ARG A 65 25.82 -7.39 7.70
N HIS A 66 24.75 -8.18 7.57
CA HIS A 66 23.78 -8.10 6.49
C HIS A 66 22.41 -8.46 7.03
N ASP A 67 21.57 -7.43 7.14
CA ASP A 67 20.18 -7.44 7.61
C ASP A 67 19.29 -8.48 6.89
N VAL A 68 19.26 -8.44 5.55
CA VAL A 68 18.43 -9.36 4.74
C VAL A 68 18.87 -10.80 4.97
N MET A 69 20.18 -11.07 4.96
CA MET A 69 20.66 -12.44 5.20
C MET A 69 20.39 -12.90 6.64
N ALA A 70 20.47 -12.01 7.63
CA ALA A 70 20.09 -12.33 9.00
C ALA A 70 18.61 -12.73 9.10
N HIS A 71 17.72 -12.02 8.41
CA HIS A 71 16.30 -12.37 8.36
C HIS A 71 16.06 -13.67 7.58
N VAL A 72 16.80 -13.93 6.49
CA VAL A 72 16.75 -15.21 5.76
C VAL A 72 17.15 -16.38 6.67
N HIS A 73 18.23 -16.24 7.43
CA HIS A 73 18.68 -17.27 8.36
C HIS A 73 17.71 -17.48 9.51
N THR A 74 17.16 -16.40 10.07
CA THR A 74 16.16 -16.46 11.14
C THR A 74 14.89 -17.16 10.65
N PHE A 75 14.41 -16.82 9.44
CA PHE A 75 13.22 -17.43 8.86
C PHE A 75 13.44 -18.90 8.46
N ALA A 76 14.62 -19.23 7.94
CA ALA A 76 15.02 -20.62 7.70
C ALA A 76 15.09 -21.46 8.98
N HIS A 77 15.35 -20.83 10.13
CA HIS A 77 15.33 -21.50 11.43
C HIS A 77 13.91 -21.88 11.87
N CYS A 78 12.91 -21.04 11.59
CA CYS A 78 11.50 -21.32 11.85
C CYS A 78 10.92 -22.32 10.83
N CYS A 79 11.37 -22.26 9.58
CA CYS A 79 10.88 -23.10 8.47
C CYS A 79 11.97 -24.04 7.93
N PRO A 80 12.31 -25.13 8.65
CA PRO A 80 13.41 -26.01 8.27
C PRO A 80 13.16 -26.74 6.94
N SER A 81 11.90 -27.01 6.58
CA SER A 81 11.60 -27.67 5.30
C SER A 81 11.78 -26.72 4.12
N ALA A 82 11.51 -25.42 4.32
CA ALA A 82 11.63 -24.37 3.31
C ALA A 82 13.00 -23.68 3.27
N ALA A 83 13.89 -23.93 4.24
CA ALA A 83 15.25 -23.39 4.28
C ALA A 83 16.00 -23.35 2.92
N PRO A 84 16.03 -24.41 2.09
CA PRO A 84 16.78 -24.39 0.83
C PRO A 84 16.12 -23.59 -0.30
N ILE A 85 14.85 -23.24 -0.18
CA ILE A 85 14.10 -22.49 -1.21
C ILE A 85 13.95 -21.00 -0.88
N ILE A 86 14.16 -20.61 0.38
CA ILE A 86 14.05 -19.22 0.82
C ILE A 86 15.13 -18.38 0.12
N HIS A 87 14.72 -17.27 -0.50
CA HIS A 87 15.58 -16.33 -1.25
C HIS A 87 16.31 -16.94 -2.47
N LEU A 88 15.86 -18.10 -2.97
CA LEU A 88 16.51 -18.79 -4.09
C LEU A 88 16.52 -17.92 -5.36
N GLY A 89 17.72 -17.59 -5.84
CA GLY A 89 17.93 -16.79 -7.06
C GLY A 89 17.55 -15.31 -6.93
N ALA A 90 17.20 -14.86 -5.72
CA ALA A 90 16.91 -13.46 -5.43
C ALA A 90 18.16 -12.75 -4.87
N THR A 91 18.15 -11.42 -4.95
CA THR A 91 19.12 -10.54 -4.30
C THR A 91 18.44 -9.73 -3.20
N SER A 92 19.21 -9.09 -2.33
CA SER A 92 18.66 -8.26 -1.24
C SER A 92 17.65 -7.21 -1.71
N CYS A 93 17.88 -6.58 -2.86
CA CYS A 93 16.97 -5.61 -3.49
C CYS A 93 15.60 -6.21 -3.83
N PHE A 94 15.48 -7.52 -4.01
CA PHE A 94 14.18 -8.14 -4.22
C PHE A 94 13.27 -7.98 -3.00
N VAL A 95 13.81 -8.05 -1.79
CA VAL A 95 13.01 -7.88 -0.56
C VAL A 95 12.97 -6.41 -0.18
N GLY A 96 14.13 -5.72 -0.18
CA GLY A 96 14.23 -4.30 0.20
C GLY A 96 13.37 -3.40 -0.68
N ASP A 97 13.72 -3.27 -1.96
CA ASP A 97 13.09 -2.30 -2.87
C ASP A 97 11.58 -2.56 -3.03
N ASN A 98 11.15 -3.83 -3.10
CA ASN A 98 9.72 -4.15 -3.21
C ASN A 98 8.96 -3.81 -1.92
N THR A 99 9.58 -4.01 -0.75
CA THR A 99 8.97 -3.61 0.53
C THR A 99 8.87 -2.09 0.60
N ASP A 100 9.91 -1.36 0.18
CA ASP A 100 9.88 0.11 0.13
C ASP A 100 8.77 0.62 -0.79
N LEU A 101 8.59 0.02 -1.96
CA LEU A 101 7.50 0.39 -2.89
C LEU A 101 6.12 0.15 -2.29
N ILE A 102 5.93 -0.96 -1.57
CA ILE A 102 4.68 -1.26 -0.86
C ILE A 102 4.45 -0.22 0.25
N MET A 103 5.46 0.06 1.07
CA MET A 103 5.37 1.07 2.14
C MET A 103 5.07 2.47 1.60
N LEU A 104 5.66 2.85 0.47
CA LEU A 104 5.39 4.14 -0.18
C LEU A 104 3.96 4.22 -0.70
N ARG A 105 3.47 3.16 -1.37
CA ARG A 105 2.08 3.08 -1.84
C ARG A 105 1.11 3.21 -0.67
N ASP A 106 1.28 2.38 0.35
CA ASP A 106 0.39 2.34 1.50
C ASP A 106 0.48 3.66 2.31
N GLY A 107 1.66 4.29 2.33
CA GLY A 107 1.86 5.63 2.88
C GLY A 107 1.06 6.71 2.12
N PHE A 108 1.02 6.65 0.79
CA PHE A 108 0.17 7.56 0.01
C PHE A 108 -1.32 7.32 0.25
N ASP A 109 -1.75 6.08 0.44
CA ASP A 109 -3.15 5.77 0.76
C ASP A 109 -3.60 6.37 2.11
N VAL A 110 -2.68 6.55 3.05
CA VAL A 110 -2.95 7.27 4.31
C VAL A 110 -2.94 8.79 4.12
N LEU A 111 -2.07 9.32 3.26
CA LEU A 111 -1.91 10.76 3.04
C LEU A 111 -2.99 11.36 2.15
N LEU A 112 -3.44 10.66 1.11
CA LEU A 112 -4.42 11.15 0.14
C LEU A 112 -5.77 11.54 0.78
N PRO A 113 -6.39 10.74 1.68
CA PRO A 113 -7.58 11.16 2.41
C PRO A 113 -7.31 12.33 3.35
N LYS A 114 -6.10 12.34 3.95
CA LYS A 114 -5.46 13.43 4.70
C LYS A 114 -5.66 14.79 4.03
N VAL A 115 -5.03 14.87 2.87
CA VAL A 115 -4.98 16.07 2.02
C VAL A 115 -6.36 16.36 1.44
N ARG A 116 -7.11 15.35 0.99
CA ARG A 116 -8.47 15.54 0.49
C ARG A 116 -9.33 16.23 1.53
N LEU A 117 -9.28 15.82 2.79
CA LEU A 117 -10.07 16.41 3.87
C LEU A 117 -9.67 17.87 4.12
N SER A 118 -8.37 18.20 4.17
CA SER A 118 -7.93 19.59 4.33
C SER A 118 -8.36 20.47 3.16
N CYS A 119 -8.18 20.00 1.92
CA CYS A 119 -8.64 20.73 0.73
C CYS A 119 -10.17 20.86 0.68
N TRP A 120 -10.90 19.87 1.22
CA TRP A 120 -12.35 19.93 1.32
C TRP A 120 -12.79 21.02 2.28
N THR A 121 -12.11 21.19 3.43
CA THR A 121 -12.43 22.28 4.37
C THR A 121 -12.29 23.67 3.74
N GLU A 122 -11.23 23.89 2.95
CA GLU A 122 -11.02 25.13 2.20
C GLU A 122 -12.06 25.32 1.09
N ASN A 123 -12.42 24.25 0.37
CA ASN A 123 -13.48 24.29 -0.64
C ASN A 123 -14.89 24.44 -0.05
N THR A 124 -15.17 23.93 1.14
CA THR A 124 -16.41 24.21 1.86
C THR A 124 -16.47 25.67 2.29
N HIS A 125 -15.37 26.31 2.68
CA HIS A 125 -15.36 27.77 2.86
C HIS A 125 -15.72 28.49 1.56
N ALA A 126 -15.17 28.06 0.42
CA ALA A 126 -15.54 28.63 -0.88
C ALA A 126 -17.01 28.35 -1.28
N HIS A 127 -17.57 27.20 -0.91
CA HIS A 127 -18.97 26.83 -1.13
C HIS A 127 -19.91 27.62 -0.23
N LEU A 128 -19.61 27.69 1.07
CA LEU A 128 -20.31 28.50 2.06
C LEU A 128 -20.26 29.99 1.69
N LEU A 129 -19.13 30.50 1.19
CA LEU A 129 -19.03 31.89 0.69
C LEU A 129 -19.87 32.13 -0.57
N LYS A 130 -20.07 31.12 -1.42
CA LYS A 130 -21.00 31.21 -2.56
C LYS A 130 -22.45 31.21 -2.11
N GLU A 131 -22.82 30.34 -1.16
CA GLU A 131 -24.16 30.32 -0.55
C GLU A 131 -24.45 31.63 0.20
N TRP A 132 -23.49 32.13 0.98
CA TRP A 132 -23.61 33.43 1.65
C TRP A 132 -23.76 34.57 0.65
N LYS A 133 -23.06 34.55 -0.49
CA LYS A 133 -23.25 35.57 -1.54
C LYS A 133 -24.64 35.49 -2.17
N SER A 134 -25.19 34.29 -2.40
CA SER A 134 -26.57 34.18 -2.94
C SER A 134 -27.63 34.59 -1.92
N GLU A 135 -27.45 34.28 -0.64
CA GLU A 135 -28.35 34.73 0.44
C GLU A 135 -28.27 36.25 0.66
N ARG A 136 -27.07 36.85 0.64
CA ARG A 136 -26.90 38.31 0.80
C ARG A 136 -27.52 39.09 -0.37
N LEU A 137 -27.48 38.56 -1.61
CA LEU A 137 -28.19 39.14 -2.75
C LEU A 137 -29.72 39.10 -2.57
N CYS A 138 -30.25 38.07 -1.92
CA CYS A 138 -31.69 37.96 -1.63
C CYS A 138 -32.15 38.97 -0.55
N ILE A 139 -31.29 39.29 0.42
CA ILE A 139 -31.59 40.26 1.49
C ILE A 139 -31.50 41.71 0.98
N LEU A 140 -30.55 42.02 0.09
CA LEU A 140 -30.37 43.35 -0.51
C LEU A 140 -31.38 43.68 -1.62
N CYS A 141 -32.02 42.68 -2.23
CA CYS A 141 -33.06 42.87 -3.26
C CYS A 141 -34.50 42.75 -2.75
N LYS A 142 -34.75 42.56 -1.44
CA LYS A 142 -36.10 42.68 -0.91
C LYS A 142 -36.45 44.18 -0.80
N PRO A 143 -37.42 44.70 -1.58
CA PRO A 143 -37.89 46.05 -1.35
C PRO A 143 -38.43 46.15 0.09
N PRO A 144 -38.21 47.26 0.80
CA PRO A 144 -38.83 47.45 2.10
C PRO A 144 -40.34 47.30 1.92
N ALA A 145 -40.98 46.50 2.79
CA ALA A 145 -42.43 46.40 2.82
C ALA A 145 -42.96 47.82 3.06
N VAL A 146 -43.51 48.43 2.02
CA VAL A 146 -44.15 49.74 2.07
C VAL A 146 -45.42 49.54 2.91
N THR A 147 -45.41 50.09 4.13
CA THR A 147 -46.60 50.29 4.97
C THR A 147 -47.44 51.42 4.46
#